data_AF-A0A7U6KS29-F1
#
_entry.id   AF-A0A7U6KS29-F1
#
_cell.length_a   1.000
_cell.length_b   1.000
_cell.length_c   1.000
_cell.angle_alpha   90.00
_cell.angle_beta   90.00
_cell.angle_gamma   90.00
#
_symmetry.space_group_name_H-M   'P 1'
#
loop_
_entity.id
_entity.type
_entity.pdbx_description
1 polymer ?
#
loop_
_entity_poly.entity_id
_entity_poly.type
_entity_poly.pdbx_seq_one_letter_code
_entity_poly.pdbx_strand_id
1 'polypeptide(L)'
;MAIRRIKAFFEFEAAGGIVLALAAVAAMIIANSPLNVWYEGFIHAPVAIQIGEFAIAKDAHHWINDGLMAVFFFLVGLELKREVLIGELSNVKQIILPAGAALGGMIMPAIVYLLFNYNEPEFWKGWAIPAATDIAFALGILSLLGNRVPNSLKSLFGLYCYF
;
A
#
# COMPACT_ATOMS: atom_id res chain seq x y z
N MET A 1 6.39 -6.17 -32.19
CA MET A 1 6.54 -7.38 -31.33
C MET A 1 6.71 -7.02 -29.85
N ALA A 2 7.54 -6.05 -29.48
CA ALA A 2 7.74 -5.61 -28.08
C ALA A 2 6.47 -5.05 -27.40
N ILE A 3 5.70 -4.21 -28.09
CA ILE A 3 4.45 -3.63 -27.54
C ILE A 3 3.41 -4.71 -27.18
N ARG A 4 3.34 -5.80 -27.96
CA ARG A 4 2.46 -6.94 -27.67
C ARG A 4 2.90 -7.71 -26.43
N ARG A 5 4.21 -7.81 -26.18
CA ARG A 5 4.76 -8.44 -24.98
C ARG A 5 4.56 -7.58 -23.74
N ILE A 6 4.66 -6.26 -23.87
CA ILE A 6 4.39 -5.32 -22.77
C ILE A 6 2.90 -5.35 -22.39
N LYS A 7 1.98 -5.35 -23.36
CA LYS A 7 0.54 -5.53 -23.07
C LYS A 7 0.26 -6.86 -22.39
N ALA A 8 0.80 -7.96 -22.93
CA ALA A 8 0.65 -9.29 -22.31
C ALA A 8 1.24 -9.34 -20.90
N PHE A 9 2.30 -8.57 -20.62
CA PHE A 9 2.85 -8.44 -19.26
C PHE A 9 1.90 -7.68 -18.34
N PHE A 10 1.33 -6.55 -18.76
CA PHE A 10 0.33 -5.82 -17.94
C PHE A 10 -1.00 -6.58 -17.74
N GLU A 11 -1.29 -7.57 -18.59
CA GLU A 11 -2.44 -8.48 -18.41
C GLU A 11 -2.18 -9.57 -17.34
N PHE A 12 -0.93 -9.75 -16.88
CA PHE A 12 -0.63 -10.65 -15.77
C PHE A 12 -0.95 -9.98 -14.43
N GLU A 13 -1.74 -10.68 -13.61
CA GLU A 13 -2.06 -10.30 -12.21
C GLU A 13 -0.78 -10.05 -11.37
N ALA A 14 0.33 -10.71 -11.71
CA ALA A 14 1.64 -10.58 -11.04
C ALA A 14 2.47 -9.37 -11.47
N ALA A 15 2.14 -8.71 -12.59
CA ALA A 15 2.98 -7.66 -13.14
C ALA A 15 3.08 -6.43 -12.23
N GLY A 16 1.98 -6.07 -11.55
CA GLY A 16 1.98 -4.99 -10.57
C GLY A 16 2.98 -5.22 -9.44
N GLY A 17 2.97 -6.43 -8.86
CA GLY A 17 3.90 -6.81 -7.79
C GLY A 17 5.36 -6.81 -8.23
N ILE A 18 5.65 -7.29 -9.44
CA ILE A 18 7.02 -7.30 -10.00
C ILE A 18 7.52 -5.87 -10.22
N VAL A 19 6.70 -4.98 -10.79
CA VAL A 19 7.06 -3.58 -11.01
C VAL A 19 7.32 -2.89 -9.67
N LEU A 20 6.48 -3.13 -8.66
CA LEU A 20 6.67 -2.58 -7.32
C LEU A 20 7.99 -3.05 -6.67
N ALA A 21 8.28 -4.35 -6.77
CA ALA A 21 9.54 -4.91 -6.26
C ALA A 21 10.77 -4.31 -6.96
N LEU A 22 10.72 -4.17 -8.29
CA LEU A 22 11.80 -3.54 -9.06
C LEU A 22 11.96 -2.06 -8.70
N ALA A 23 10.86 -1.34 -8.49
CA ALA A 23 10.90 0.05 -8.06
C ALA A 23 11.55 0.20 -6.67
N ALA A 24 11.21 -0.67 -5.72
CA ALA A 24 11.82 -0.69 -4.40
C ALA A 24 13.34 -0.98 -4.45
N VAL A 25 13.75 -1.97 -5.24
CA VAL A 25 15.17 -2.28 -5.45
C VAL A 25 15.91 -1.11 -6.11
N ALA A 26 15.31 -0.49 -7.13
CA ALA A 26 15.88 0.69 -7.77
C ALA A 26 16.03 1.85 -6.78
N ALA A 27 15.01 2.10 -5.94
CA ALA A 27 15.06 3.12 -4.90
C ALA A 27 16.20 2.85 -3.89
N MET A 28 16.37 1.60 -3.43
CA MET A 28 17.49 1.22 -2.56
C MET A 28 18.84 1.45 -3.22
N ILE A 29 19.00 1.09 -4.51
CA ILE A 29 20.25 1.32 -5.25
C ILE A 29 20.54 2.82 -5.33
N ILE A 30 19.56 3.64 -5.69
CA ILE A 30 19.71 5.09 -5.82
C ILE A 30 20.11 5.70 -4.47
N ALA A 31 19.40 5.36 -3.38
CA ALA A 31 19.64 5.87 -2.04
C ALA A 31 21.03 5.51 -1.48
N ASN A 32 21.59 4.36 -1.86
CA ASN A 32 22.92 3.92 -1.43
C ASN A 32 24.04 4.32 -2.40
N SER A 33 23.74 5.08 -3.46
CA SER A 33 24.69 5.47 -4.49
C SER A 33 25.05 6.97 -4.42
N PRO A 34 26.08 7.44 -5.16
CA PRO A 34 26.38 8.87 -5.26
C PRO A 34 25.23 9.73 -5.81
N LEU A 35 24.22 9.11 -6.44
CA LEU A 35 23.01 9.77 -6.92
C LEU A 35 22.08 10.21 -5.77
N ASN A 36 22.32 9.75 -4.55
CA ASN A 36 21.51 10.09 -3.38
C ASN A 36 21.40 11.61 -3.17
N VAL A 37 22.48 12.37 -3.42
CA VAL A 37 22.47 13.84 -3.27
C VAL A 37 21.43 14.50 -4.19
N TRP A 38 21.30 14.01 -5.43
CA TRP A 38 20.31 14.51 -6.37
C TRP A 38 18.90 14.04 -6.01
N TYR A 39 18.77 12.81 -5.51
CA TYR A 39 17.50 12.23 -5.09
C TYR A 39 16.92 12.95 -3.87
N GLU A 40 17.71 13.13 -2.81
CA GLU A 40 17.35 13.88 -1.60
C GLU A 40 17.04 15.35 -1.92
N GLY A 41 17.86 15.98 -2.76
CA GLY A 41 17.63 17.36 -3.20
C GLY A 41 16.32 17.54 -3.96
N PHE A 42 15.89 16.53 -4.74
CA PHE A 42 14.61 16.54 -5.44
C PHE A 42 13.43 16.27 -4.49
N ILE A 43 13.54 15.27 -3.61
CA ILE A 43 12.45 14.85 -2.72
C ILE A 43 12.18 15.87 -1.61
N HIS A 44 13.21 16.55 -1.12
CA HIS A 44 13.08 17.62 -0.14
C HIS A 44 12.99 19.01 -0.77
N ALA A 45 12.83 19.10 -2.08
CA ALA A 45 12.63 20.39 -2.74
C ALA A 45 11.36 21.06 -2.19
N PRO A 46 11.44 22.31 -1.69
CA PRO A 46 10.27 23.00 -1.16
C PRO A 46 9.33 23.37 -2.31
N VAL A 47 8.11 22.83 -2.28
CA VAL A 47 7.07 23.13 -3.27
C VAL A 47 5.94 23.87 -2.56
N ALA A 48 5.83 25.17 -2.86
CA ALA A 48 4.77 26.01 -2.34
C ALA A 48 3.76 26.33 -3.42
N ILE A 49 2.48 26.09 -3.14
CA ILE A 49 1.36 26.55 -3.96
C ILE A 49 0.64 27.63 -3.16
N GLN A 50 0.55 28.83 -3.75
CA GLN A 50 -0.14 29.96 -3.15
C GLN A 50 -1.26 30.45 -4.07
N ILE A 51 -2.48 30.56 -3.52
CA ILE A 51 -3.65 31.14 -4.20
C ILE A 51 -4.22 32.22 -3.26
N GLY A 52 -3.90 33.48 -3.53
CA GLY A 52 -4.26 34.59 -2.64
C GLY A 52 -3.53 34.50 -1.29
N GLU A 53 -4.27 34.56 -0.18
CA GLU A 53 -3.71 34.38 1.18
C GLU A 53 -3.52 32.91 1.57
N PHE A 54 -4.05 31.98 0.78
CA PHE A 54 -3.88 30.55 1.04
C PHE A 54 -2.53 30.08 0.50
N ALA A 55 -1.60 29.78 1.41
CA ALA A 55 -0.28 29.24 1.08
C ALA A 55 -0.10 27.86 1.72
N ILE A 56 0.13 26.84 0.90
CA ILE A 56 0.57 25.52 1.36
C ILE A 56 2.02 25.35 0.90
N ALA A 57 2.94 25.34 1.86
CA ALA A 57 4.33 24.95 1.64
C ALA A 57 4.54 23.55 2.20
N LYS A 58 4.91 22.62 1.33
CA LYS A 58 5.25 21.24 1.68
C LYS A 58 6.43 20.79 0.82
N ASP A 59 7.22 19.86 1.33
CA ASP A 59 8.28 19.24 0.53
C ASP A 59 7.67 18.45 -0.64
N ALA A 60 8.43 18.29 -1.72
CA ALA A 60 8.01 17.51 -2.88
C ALA A 60 7.59 16.08 -2.48
N HIS A 61 8.26 15.47 -1.50
CA HIS A 61 7.88 14.18 -0.91
C HIS A 61 6.41 14.17 -0.48
N HIS A 62 6.02 15.15 0.34
CA HIS A 62 4.70 15.19 0.94
C HIS A 62 3.61 15.41 -0.12
N TRP A 63 3.89 16.23 -1.14
CA TRP A 63 2.98 16.39 -2.28
C TRP A 63 2.80 15.10 -3.07
N ILE A 64 3.89 14.38 -3.35
CA ILE A 64 3.85 13.10 -4.07
C ILE A 64 3.08 12.06 -3.25
N ASN A 65 3.36 11.96 -1.94
CA ASN A 65 2.71 11.01 -1.06
C ASN A 65 1.21 11.30 -0.93
N ASP A 66 0.84 12.53 -0.58
CA ASP A 66 -0.57 12.93 -0.45
C ASP A 66 -1.33 12.73 -1.78
N GLY A 67 -0.72 13.07 -2.91
CA GLY A 67 -1.34 12.93 -4.24
C GLY A 67 -1.53 11.47 -4.66
N LEU A 68 -0.48 10.64 -4.55
CA LEU A 68 -0.55 9.22 -4.91
C LEU A 68 -1.46 8.44 -3.95
N MET A 69 -1.39 8.72 -2.65
CA MET A 69 -2.26 8.09 -1.65
C MET A 69 -3.73 8.49 -1.85
N ALA A 70 -4.02 9.72 -2.26
CA ALA A 70 -5.40 10.12 -2.58
C ALA A 70 -5.96 9.30 -3.75
N VAL A 71 -5.19 9.10 -4.82
CA VAL A 71 -5.60 8.26 -5.96
C VAL A 71 -5.74 6.79 -5.54
N PHE A 72 -4.80 6.28 -4.74
CA PHE A 72 -4.82 4.91 -4.23
C PHE A 72 -6.07 4.65 -3.37
N PHE A 73 -6.31 5.47 -2.34
CA PHE A 73 -7.48 5.32 -1.47
C PHE A 73 -8.81 5.57 -2.19
N PHE A 74 -8.82 6.40 -3.24
CA PHE A 74 -10.00 6.53 -4.09
C PHE A 74 -10.34 5.21 -4.79
N LEU A 75 -9.34 4.55 -5.38
CA LEU A 75 -9.53 3.24 -6.03
C LEU A 75 -9.94 2.18 -5.02
N VAL A 76 -9.26 2.12 -3.87
CA VAL A 76 -9.60 1.22 -2.76
C VAL A 76 -11.04 1.47 -2.28
N GLY A 77 -11.46 2.72 -2.15
CA GLY A 77 -12.81 3.08 -1.74
C GLY A 77 -13.89 2.67 -2.76
N LEU A 78 -13.61 2.79 -4.05
CA LEU A 78 -14.50 2.30 -5.11
C LEU A 78 -14.64 0.78 -5.09
N GLU A 79 -13.53 0.08 -4.87
CA GLU A 79 -13.51 -1.38 -4.83
C GLU A 79 -14.20 -1.91 -3.57
N LEU A 80 -13.97 -1.29 -2.41
CA LEU A 80 -14.70 -1.58 -1.17
C LEU A 80 -16.20 -1.37 -1.36
N LYS A 81 -16.61 -0.27 -2.01
CA LYS A 81 -18.02 -0.01 -2.33
C LYS A 81 -18.61 -1.09 -3.25
N ARG A 82 -17.85 -1.55 -4.26
CA ARG A 82 -18.27 -2.63 -5.16
C ARG A 82 -18.49 -3.93 -4.39
N GLU A 83 -17.55 -4.31 -3.54
CA GLU A 83 -17.62 -5.52 -2.72
C GLU A 83 -18.79 -5.49 -1.74
N VAL A 84 -19.07 -4.33 -1.12
CA VAL A 84 -20.21 -4.17 -0.20
C VAL A 84 -21.56 -4.30 -0.93
N LEU A 85 -21.65 -3.81 -2.17
CA LEU A 85 -22.93 -3.80 -2.91
C LEU A 85 -23.24 -5.12 -3.63
N ILE A 86 -22.24 -5.74 -4.28
CA ILE A 86 -22.45 -6.87 -5.20
C ILE A 86 -21.51 -8.06 -4.88
N GLY A 87 -20.49 -7.84 -4.05
CA GLY A 87 -19.45 -8.82 -3.78
C GLY A 87 -19.66 -9.64 -2.50
N GLU A 88 -18.56 -10.22 -2.01
CA GLU A 88 -18.56 -11.14 -0.87
C GLU A 88 -18.85 -10.42 0.47
N LEU A 89 -18.73 -9.09 0.50
CA LEU A 89 -19.07 -8.25 1.65
C LEU A 89 -20.57 -7.96 1.77
N SER A 90 -21.39 -8.25 0.76
CA SER A 90 -22.84 -8.01 0.82
C SER A 90 -23.56 -8.89 1.85
N ASN A 91 -22.99 -10.05 2.18
CA ASN A 91 -23.56 -10.99 3.15
C ASN A 91 -22.82 -10.90 4.49
N VAL A 92 -23.54 -10.46 5.53
CA VAL A 92 -23.00 -10.29 6.89
C VAL A 92 -22.32 -11.57 7.41
N LYS A 93 -22.82 -12.75 7.06
CA LYS A 93 -22.21 -14.04 7.47
C LYS A 93 -20.84 -14.27 6.86
N GLN A 94 -20.59 -13.75 5.66
CA GLN A 94 -19.31 -13.88 4.94
C GLN A 94 -18.30 -12.82 5.40
N ILE A 95 -18.76 -11.68 5.92
CA ILE A 95 -17.92 -10.59 6.47
C ILE A 95 -17.22 -10.95 7.77
N ILE A 96 -17.88 -11.72 8.64
CA ILE A 96 -17.44 -11.87 10.04
C ILE A 96 -16.03 -12.47 10.13
N LEU A 97 -15.72 -13.45 9.27
CA LEU A 97 -14.42 -14.11 9.26
C LEU A 97 -13.29 -13.17 8.76
N PRO A 98 -13.38 -12.54 7.56
CA PRO A 98 -12.42 -11.54 7.10
C PRO A 98 -12.26 -10.35 8.05
N ALA A 99 -13.36 -9.77 8.53
CA ALA A 99 -13.30 -8.61 9.43
C ALA A 99 -12.68 -8.98 10.78
N GLY A 100 -13.03 -10.15 11.33
CA GLY A 100 -12.41 -10.67 12.56
C GLY A 100 -10.91 -10.93 12.38
N ALA A 101 -10.51 -11.52 11.25
CA ALA A 101 -9.11 -11.72 10.91
C ALA A 101 -8.37 -10.38 10.81
N ALA A 102 -8.91 -9.40 10.07
CA ALA A 102 -8.29 -8.09 9.89
C ALA A 102 -8.17 -7.31 11.20
N LEU A 103 -9.22 -7.30 12.03
CA LEU A 103 -9.16 -6.69 13.36
C LEU A 103 -8.09 -7.35 14.23
N GLY A 104 -8.01 -8.68 14.26
CA GLY A 104 -6.96 -9.39 14.98
C GLY A 104 -5.57 -9.07 14.43
N GLY A 105 -5.46 -8.99 13.10
CA GLY A 105 -4.26 -8.65 12.35
C GLY A 105 -3.78 -7.22 12.54
N MET A 106 -4.66 -6.29 12.85
CA MET A 106 -4.34 -4.89 13.19
C MET A 106 -4.01 -4.73 14.67
N ILE A 107 -4.84 -5.29 15.56
CA ILE A 107 -4.74 -5.10 17.00
C ILE A 107 -3.49 -5.79 17.56
N MET A 108 -3.19 -7.02 17.13
CA MET A 108 -2.09 -7.79 17.69
C MET A 108 -0.72 -7.11 17.43
N PRO A 109 -0.34 -6.71 16.20
CA PRO A 109 0.92 -6.01 15.97
C PRO A 109 1.00 -4.64 16.65
N ALA A 110 -0.13 -3.92 16.73
CA ALA A 110 -0.20 -2.64 17.42
C ALA A 110 0.09 -2.78 18.93
N ILE A 111 -0.52 -3.77 19.59
CA ILE A 111 -0.27 -4.05 21.01
C ILE A 111 1.18 -4.46 21.22
N VAL A 112 1.71 -5.36 20.40
CA VAL A 112 3.11 -5.78 20.49
C VAL A 112 4.03 -4.56 20.37
N TYR A 113 3.83 -3.70 19.38
CA TYR A 113 4.65 -2.50 19.20
C TYR A 113 4.58 -1.54 20.40
N LEU A 114 3.38 -1.31 20.96
CA LEU A 114 3.20 -0.45 22.13
C LEU A 114 3.83 -1.03 23.40
N LEU A 115 3.79 -2.35 23.58
CA LEU A 115 4.45 -3.01 24.71
C LEU A 115 5.97 -2.86 24.65
N PHE A 116 6.56 -2.99 23.46
CA PHE A 116 8.00 -2.80 23.27
C PHE A 116 8.42 -1.33 23.45
N ASN A 117 7.58 -0.37 23.04
CA ASN A 117 7.86 1.06 23.12
C ASN A 117 7.20 1.76 24.32
N TYR A 118 6.79 1.00 25.33
CA TYR A 118 6.02 1.53 26.45
C TYR A 118 6.75 2.65 27.21
N ASN A 119 8.07 2.53 27.34
CA ASN A 119 8.91 3.48 28.09
C ASN A 119 9.21 4.78 27.33
N GLU A 120 8.89 4.86 26.04
CA GLU A 120 9.27 5.96 25.16
C GLU A 120 8.03 6.59 24.51
N PRO A 121 7.43 7.62 25.14
CA PRO A 121 6.17 8.22 24.69
C PRO A 121 6.20 8.79 23.26
N GLU A 122 7.38 9.14 22.75
CA GLU A 122 7.56 9.65 21.38
C GLU A 122 7.16 8.62 20.33
N PHE A 123 7.45 7.33 20.57
CA PHE A 123 7.20 6.26 19.61
C PHE A 123 5.75 5.77 19.59
N TRP A 124 4.91 6.19 20.55
CA TRP A 124 3.51 5.75 20.64
C TRP A 124 2.70 6.11 19.39
N LYS A 125 3.05 7.22 18.71
CA LYS A 125 2.40 7.63 17.45
C LYS A 125 2.61 6.62 16.31
N GLY A 126 3.62 5.75 16.41
CA GLY A 126 3.96 4.75 15.40
C GLY A 126 3.19 3.43 15.48
N TRP A 127 2.19 3.30 16.36
CA TRP A 127 1.46 2.04 16.57
C TRP A 127 0.79 1.47 15.31
N ALA A 128 0.44 2.33 14.35
CA ALA A 128 -0.21 1.94 13.10
C ALA A 128 0.77 1.45 12.02
N ILE A 129 2.09 1.70 12.17
CA ILE A 129 3.13 1.28 11.21
C ILE A 129 3.13 -0.24 11.00
N PRO A 130 3.16 -1.10 12.05
CA PRO A 130 3.16 -2.55 11.88
C PRO A 130 1.79 -3.13 11.48
N ALA A 131 0.73 -2.34 11.55
CA ALA A 131 -0.61 -2.77 11.16
C ALA A 131 -0.88 -2.58 9.66
N ALA A 132 -0.21 -1.62 9.02
CA ALA A 132 -0.39 -1.36 7.60
C ALA A 132 0.15 -2.52 6.74
N THR A 133 -0.69 -3.08 5.88
CA THR A 133 -0.31 -4.16 4.94
C THR A 133 -0.37 -3.67 3.50
N ASP A 134 0.67 -3.93 2.70
CA ASP A 134 0.70 -3.60 1.27
C ASP A 134 0.02 -4.70 0.43
N ILE A 135 -1.22 -4.43 0.01
CA ILE A 135 -2.05 -5.34 -0.79
C ILE A 135 -1.40 -5.68 -2.13
N ALA A 136 -0.80 -4.69 -2.80
CA ALA A 136 -0.23 -4.84 -4.13
C ALA A 136 0.98 -5.77 -4.10
N PHE A 137 1.80 -5.66 -3.06
CA PHE A 137 2.93 -6.57 -2.84
C PHE A 137 2.48 -7.97 -2.44
N ALA A 138 1.53 -8.09 -1.50
CA ALA A 138 1.00 -9.39 -1.06
C ALA A 138 0.35 -10.18 -2.20
N LEU A 139 -0.54 -9.56 -2.98
CA LEU A 139 -1.15 -10.20 -4.16
C LEU A 139 -0.12 -10.46 -5.26
N GLY A 140 0.86 -9.57 -5.41
CA GLY A 140 2.02 -9.77 -6.29
C GLY A 140 2.79 -11.05 -5.99
N ILE A 141 3.09 -11.33 -4.73
CA ILE A 141 3.78 -12.57 -4.32
C ILE A 141 2.86 -13.78 -4.46
N LEU A 142 1.60 -13.67 -4.05
CA LEU A 142 0.63 -14.76 -4.15
C LEU A 142 0.40 -15.20 -5.62
N SER A 143 0.44 -14.26 -6.56
CA SER A 143 0.33 -14.57 -7.99
C SER A 143 1.61 -15.19 -8.57
N LEU A 144 2.79 -14.91 -8.02
CA LEU A 144 4.05 -15.60 -8.37
C LEU A 144 4.07 -17.07 -7.95
N LEU A 145 3.34 -17.45 -6.89
CA LEU A 145 3.17 -18.85 -6.47
C LEU A 145 2.31 -19.67 -7.46
N GLY A 146 1.72 -19.02 -8.47
CA GLY A 146 1.03 -19.66 -9.59
C GLY A 146 -0.21 -20.47 -9.16
N ASN A 147 -0.41 -21.62 -9.78
CA ASN A 147 -1.61 -22.45 -9.58
C ASN A 147 -1.68 -23.15 -8.21
N ARG A 148 -0.70 -22.96 -7.33
CA ARG A 148 -0.70 -23.58 -5.99
C ARG A 148 -1.63 -22.86 -5.00
N VAL A 149 -2.04 -21.64 -5.31
CA VAL A 149 -2.93 -20.84 -4.47
C VAL A 149 -4.32 -20.79 -5.11
N PRO A 150 -5.37 -21.32 -4.45
CA PRO A 150 -6.72 -21.25 -4.98
C PRO A 150 -7.22 -19.80 -5.01
N ASN A 151 -8.04 -19.46 -6.02
CA ASN A 151 -8.54 -18.09 -6.22
C ASN A 151 -9.37 -17.57 -5.02
N SER A 152 -10.02 -18.47 -4.27
CA SER A 152 -10.73 -18.11 -3.03
C SER A 152 -9.80 -17.56 -1.95
N LEU A 153 -8.56 -18.03 -1.88
CA LEU A 153 -7.54 -17.54 -0.94
C LEU A 153 -7.05 -16.14 -1.34
N LYS A 154 -6.93 -15.87 -2.64
CA LYS A 154 -6.60 -14.52 -3.14
C LYS A 154 -7.72 -13.52 -2.83
N SER A 155 -8.99 -13.91 -3.03
CA SER A 155 -10.16 -13.09 -2.66
C SER A 155 -10.17 -12.78 -1.17
N LEU A 156 -10.04 -13.81 -0.33
CA LEU A 156 -10.00 -13.68 1.12
C LEU A 156 -8.86 -12.78 1.60
N PHE A 157 -7.65 -12.95 1.03
CA PHE A 157 -6.48 -12.16 1.43
C PHE A 157 -6.59 -10.70 0.97
N GLY A 158 -7.14 -10.47 -0.23
CA GLY A 158 -7.50 -9.14 -0.70
C GLY A 158 -8.50 -8.46 0.24
N LEU A 159 -9.55 -9.18 0.64
CA LEU A 159 -10.57 -8.70 1.58
C LEU A 159 -10.01 -8.36 2.96
N TYR A 160 -9.13 -9.20 3.48
CA TYR A 160 -8.41 -8.95 4.74
C TYR A 160 -7.58 -7.66 4.66
N CYS A 161 -6.91 -7.44 3.54
CA CYS A 161 -6.05 -6.28 3.32
C CYS A 161 -6.82 -4.97 3.07
N TYR A 162 -8.13 -5.00 2.79
CA TYR A 162 -8.98 -3.80 2.72
C TYR A 162 -9.26 -3.15 4.09
N PHE A 163 -9.07 -3.91 5.18
CA PHE A 163 -9.35 -3.51 6.56
C PHE A 163 -8.04 -3.26 7.31
#